data_AF-A0A534T6U1-F1
#
_entry.id   AF-A0A534T6U1-F1
#
_cell.length_a   1.000
_cell.length_b   1.000
_cell.length_c   1.000
_cell.angle_alpha   90.00
_cell.angle_beta   90.00
_cell.angle_gamma   90.00
#
_symmetry.space_group_name_H-M   'P 1'
#
loop_
_entity.id
_entity.type
_entity.pdbx_description
1 polymer ?
#
loop_
_entity_poly.entity_id
_entity_poly.type
_entity_poly.pdbx_seq_one_letter_code
_entity_poly.pdbx_strand_id
1 'polypeptide(L)'
;MAAAAPSDSRIGDPQWFVVRTKAKKEDYAVQQLERRGVATFLPCVLEYGRDQIAPLFPGYLFVHIVLLAQYYRVVWAPGVRRFVAFGEVPTPVQDSVVYLIRASAPNGVIRPLAPFRLDW
;
A
#
# COMPACT_ATOMS: atom_id res chain seq x y z
N MET A 1 -7.45 12.95 23.29
CA MET A 1 -6.62 13.54 22.22
C MET A 1 -7.36 13.38 20.91
N ALA A 2 -7.58 14.48 20.20
CA ALA A 2 -8.63 14.67 19.21
C ALA A 2 -8.67 13.60 18.11
N ALA A 3 -9.89 13.10 17.85
CA ALA A 3 -10.21 12.40 16.62
C ALA A 3 -9.92 13.34 15.44
N ALA A 4 -9.01 12.96 14.57
CA ALA A 4 -8.79 13.69 13.32
C ALA A 4 -10.10 13.65 12.51
N ALA A 5 -10.57 14.84 12.14
CA ALA A 5 -11.73 15.05 11.28
C ALA A 5 -11.65 14.18 10.02
N PRO A 6 -12.79 13.84 9.38
CA PRO A 6 -12.76 13.26 8.04
C PRO A 6 -11.88 14.14 7.15
N SER A 7 -10.84 13.54 6.58
CA SER A 7 -9.91 14.22 5.67
C SER A 7 -10.71 14.82 4.54
N ASP A 8 -10.83 16.14 4.54
CA ASP A 8 -11.56 16.95 3.55
C ASP A 8 -10.74 16.98 2.25
N SER A 9 -10.58 15.81 1.63
CA SER A 9 -9.89 15.67 0.36
C SER A 9 -10.73 16.36 -0.70
N ARG A 10 -10.19 17.38 -1.36
CA ARG A 10 -10.91 18.07 -2.43
C ARG A 10 -11.05 17.12 -3.61
N ILE A 11 -12.14 17.28 -4.35
CA ILE A 11 -12.35 16.58 -5.62
C ILE A 11 -11.18 16.94 -6.54
N GLY A 12 -10.35 15.96 -6.88
CA GLY A 12 -9.19 16.15 -7.75
C GLY A 12 -7.83 16.10 -7.04
N ASP A 13 -7.80 16.05 -5.71
CA ASP A 13 -6.56 15.81 -4.97
C ASP A 13 -6.16 14.33 -5.04
N PRO A 14 -4.86 14.02 -5.09
CA PRO A 14 -4.41 12.65 -5.01
C PRO A 14 -4.70 12.07 -3.62
N GLN A 15 -5.15 10.82 -3.58
CA GLN A 15 -5.42 10.08 -2.36
C GLN A 15 -4.74 8.71 -2.43
N TRP A 16 -4.53 8.09 -1.27
CA TRP A 16 -4.04 6.73 -1.20
C TRP A 16 -5.16 5.73 -1.46
N PHE A 17 -4.88 4.72 -2.27
CA PHE A 17 -5.74 3.57 -2.50
C PHE A 17 -4.92 2.29 -2.36
N VAL A 18 -5.59 1.17 -2.09
CA VAL A 18 -4.96 -0.15 -2.09
C VAL A 18 -5.30 -0.88 -3.37
N VAL A 19 -4.30 -1.52 -3.97
CA VAL A 19 -4.49 -2.44 -5.09
C VAL A 19 -4.09 -3.83 -4.68
N ARG A 20 -4.89 -4.80 -5.10
CA ARG A 20 -4.53 -6.21 -5.05
C ARG A 20 -3.72 -6.55 -6.29
N THR A 21 -2.58 -7.19 -6.09
CA THR A 21 -1.72 -7.69 -7.16
C THR A 21 -2.09 -9.12 -7.56
N LYS A 22 -1.54 -9.60 -8.67
CA LYS A 22 -1.48 -11.02 -8.98
C LYS A 22 -0.53 -11.69 -7.98
N ALA A 23 -0.79 -12.95 -7.64
CA ALA A 23 -0.02 -13.66 -6.62
C ALA A 23 1.49 -13.62 -6.93
N LYS A 24 2.30 -13.18 -5.95
CA LYS A 24 3.77 -13.10 -6.04
C LYS A 24 4.27 -12.18 -7.17
N LYS A 25 3.49 -11.15 -7.55
CA LYS A 25 3.82 -10.18 -8.61
C LYS A 25 3.84 -8.74 -8.10
N GLU A 26 4.07 -8.54 -6.80
CA GLU A 26 4.10 -7.24 -6.13
C GLU A 26 5.17 -6.33 -6.73
N ASP A 27 6.44 -6.76 -6.77
CA ASP A 27 7.55 -5.97 -7.35
C ASP A 27 7.33 -5.68 -8.84
N TYR A 28 6.78 -6.66 -9.56
CA TYR A 28 6.43 -6.47 -10.97
C TYR A 28 5.33 -5.42 -11.13
N ALA A 29 4.29 -5.47 -10.30
CA ALA A 29 3.21 -4.48 -10.32
C ALA A 29 3.74 -3.07 -9.97
N VAL A 30 4.61 -2.94 -8.97
CA VAL A 30 5.30 -1.68 -8.62
C VAL A 30 6.01 -1.12 -9.85
N GLN A 31 6.89 -1.89 -10.48
CA GLN A 31 7.64 -1.46 -11.65
C GLN A 31 6.71 -1.03 -12.81
N GLN A 32 5.62 -1.76 -13.03
CA GLN A 32 4.67 -1.44 -14.09
C GLN A 32 3.86 -0.18 -13.80
N LEU A 33 3.49 0.05 -12.54
CA LEU A 33 2.77 1.25 -12.11
C LEU A 33 3.67 2.49 -12.19
N GLU A 34 4.90 2.39 -11.72
CA GLU A 34 5.88 3.49 -11.77
C GLU A 34 6.19 3.91 -13.21
N ARG A 35 6.34 2.95 -14.13
CA ARG A 35 6.48 3.24 -15.58
C ARG A 35 5.29 3.98 -16.19
N ARG A 36 4.12 3.91 -15.55
CA ARG A 36 2.89 4.62 -15.96
C ARG A 36 2.70 5.94 -15.20
N GLY A 37 3.71 6.36 -14.42
CA GLY A 37 3.67 7.57 -13.62
C GLY A 37 2.73 7.47 -12.42
N VAL A 38 2.47 6.27 -11.90
CA VAL A 38 1.69 6.05 -10.68
C VAL A 38 2.65 5.93 -9.51
N ALA A 39 2.53 6.83 -8.52
CA ALA A 39 3.29 6.73 -7.28
C ALA A 39 2.81 5.53 -6.47
N THR A 40 3.75 4.67 -6.05
CA THR A 40 3.44 3.45 -5.30
C THR A 40 4.13 3.40 -3.95
N PHE A 41 3.62 2.54 -3.08
CA PHE A 41 4.27 2.16 -1.84
C PHE A 41 3.97 0.69 -1.54
N LEU A 42 5.01 -0.13 -1.51
CA LEU A 42 4.96 -1.53 -1.13
C LEU A 42 5.63 -1.69 0.24
N PRO A 43 4.87 -1.85 1.33
CA PRO A 43 5.46 -2.07 2.64
C PRO A 43 6.07 -3.47 2.71
N CYS A 44 7.32 -3.55 3.15
CA CYS A 44 8.04 -4.80 3.32
C CYS A 44 8.41 -5.04 4.78
N VAL A 45 8.68 -6.29 5.14
CA VAL A 45 9.11 -6.73 6.47
C VAL A 45 10.27 -7.71 6.34
N LEU A 46 11.21 -7.65 7.29
CA LEU A 46 12.23 -8.68 7.43
C LEU A 46 11.62 -9.87 8.19
N GLU A 47 11.46 -11.01 7.52
CA GLU A 47 10.94 -12.24 8.14
C GLU A 47 11.87 -12.71 9.26
N TYR A 48 11.33 -12.77 10.48
CA TYR A 48 12.07 -13.30 11.62
C TYR A 48 12.47 -14.76 11.39
N GLY A 49 13.75 -15.08 11.61
CA GLY A 49 14.29 -16.43 11.47
C GLY A 49 14.64 -16.85 10.03
N ARG A 50 14.38 -16.02 9.02
CA ARG A 50 14.71 -16.32 7.61
C ARG A 50 15.62 -15.29 6.93
N ASP A 51 15.86 -14.16 7.58
CA ASP A 51 16.64 -13.03 7.04
C ASP A 51 16.21 -12.62 5.62
N GLN A 52 14.92 -12.81 5.32
CA GLN A 52 14.34 -12.55 4.00
C GLN A 52 13.41 -11.34 4.08
N ILE A 53 13.52 -10.44 3.11
CA ILE A 53 12.57 -9.34 2.94
C ILE A 53 11.36 -9.87 2.17
N ALA A 54 10.17 -9.70 2.74
CA ALA A 54 8.91 -10.08 2.12
C ALA A 54 7.89 -8.92 2.20
N PRO A 55 6.87 -8.88 1.32
CA PRO A 55 5.77 -7.93 1.48
C PRO A 55 5.10 -8.10 2.85
N LEU A 56 4.90 -7.00 3.58
CA LEU A 56 4.20 -6.99 4.86
C LEU A 56 2.74 -7.44 4.69
N PHE A 57 2.13 -7.06 3.57
CA PHE A 57 0.79 -7.45 3.17
C PHE A 57 0.86 -8.19 1.83
N PRO A 58 1.08 -9.51 1.82
CA PRO A 58 1.19 -10.28 0.59
C PRO A 58 -0.02 -10.06 -0.33
N GLY A 59 0.25 -9.75 -1.60
CA GLY A 59 -0.76 -9.47 -2.60
C GLY A 59 -1.31 -8.04 -2.61
N TYR A 60 -0.78 -7.12 -1.80
CA TYR A 60 -1.27 -5.74 -1.70
C TYR A 60 -0.15 -4.71 -1.81
N LEU A 61 -0.46 -3.57 -2.43
CA LEU A 61 0.38 -2.37 -2.41
C LEU A 61 -0.51 -1.12 -2.41
N PHE A 62 0.07 0.00 -2.02
CA PHE A 62 -0.59 1.30 -1.99
C PHE A 62 -0.24 2.10 -3.24
N VAL A 63 -1.20 2.84 -3.78
CA VAL A 63 -1.01 3.79 -4.88
C VAL A 63 -1.54 5.16 -4.49
N HIS A 64 -0.82 6.23 -4.85
CA HIS A 64 -1.22 7.61 -4.55
C HIS A 64 -1.62 8.31 -5.84
N ILE A 65 -2.92 8.50 -6.04
CA ILE A 65 -3.46 8.91 -7.34
C ILE A 65 -4.66 9.83 -7.21
N VAL A 66 -4.89 10.64 -8.25
CA VAL A 66 -6.20 11.25 -8.49
C VAL A 66 -7.09 10.21 -9.16
N LEU A 67 -8.08 9.67 -8.44
CA LEU A 67 -8.81 8.47 -8.85
C LEU A 67 -9.41 8.60 -10.25
N LEU A 68 -10.19 9.65 -10.50
CA LEU A 68 -10.88 9.85 -11.78
C LEU A 68 -9.92 9.99 -12.97
N ALA A 69 -8.76 10.63 -12.76
CA ALA A 69 -7.79 10.88 -13.82
C ALA A 69 -6.86 9.68 -14.10
N GLN A 70 -6.64 8.82 -13.11
CA GLN A 70 -5.58 7.81 -13.16
C GLN A 70 -6.06 6.37 -12.96
N TYR A 71 -7.37 6.14 -12.76
CA TYR A 71 -7.96 4.81 -12.56
C TYR A 71 -7.45 3.76 -13.57
N TYR A 72 -7.49 4.07 -14.86
CA TYR A 72 -7.08 3.14 -15.92
C TYR A 72 -5.58 2.92 -15.99
N ARG A 73 -4.76 3.87 -15.52
CA ARG A 73 -3.30 3.66 -15.41
C ARG A 73 -2.98 2.53 -14.43
N VAL A 74 -3.84 2.35 -13.42
CA VAL A 74 -3.68 1.33 -12.40
C VAL A 74 -4.29 -0.01 -12.83
N VAL A 75 -5.57 -0.03 -13.23
CA VAL A 75 -6.28 -1.29 -13.52
C VAL A 75 -5.68 -2.04 -14.73
N TRP A 76 -5.12 -1.33 -15.70
CA TRP A 76 -4.48 -1.95 -16.87
C TRP A 76 -2.98 -2.21 -16.70
N ALA A 77 -2.40 -1.92 -15.52
CA ALA A 77 -1.01 -2.25 -15.25
C ALA A 77 -0.83 -3.78 -15.10
N PRO A 78 0.09 -4.42 -15.86
CA PRO A 78 0.41 -5.82 -15.66
C PRO A 78 0.87 -6.07 -14.23
N GLY A 79 0.41 -7.17 -13.63
CA GLY A 79 0.67 -7.47 -12.22
C GLY A 79 -0.40 -6.94 -11.26
N VAL A 80 -1.24 -6.00 -11.66
CA VAL A 80 -2.43 -5.57 -10.90
C VAL A 80 -3.60 -6.52 -11.16
N ARG A 81 -4.40 -6.78 -10.13
CA ARG A 81 -5.66 -7.54 -10.21
C ARG A 81 -6.87 -6.61 -10.14
N ARG A 82 -6.95 -5.75 -9.12
CA ARG A 82 -8.02 -4.75 -8.94
C ARG A 82 -7.72 -3.83 -7.75
N PHE A 83 -8.43 -2.72 -7.65
CA PHE A 83 -8.51 -1.94 -6.41
C PHE A 83 -9.21 -2.74 -5.30
N VAL A 84 -8.87 -2.42 -4.04
CA VAL A 84 -9.68 -2.78 -2.88
C VAL A 84 -10.81 -1.76 -2.75
N ALA A 85 -12.03 -2.27 -2.56
CA ALA A 85 -13.25 -1.48 -2.46
C ALA A 85 -14.20 -2.13 -1.45
N PHE A 86 -14.90 -1.31 -0.68
CA PHE A 86 -16.07 -1.70 0.09
C PHE A 86 -17.32 -1.25 -0.66
N GLY A 87 -17.72 -2.05 -1.65
CA GLY A 87 -18.76 -1.71 -2.62
C GLY A 87 -18.19 -1.59 -4.03
N GLU A 88 -18.73 -0.66 -4.82
CA GLU A 88 -18.38 -0.52 -6.24
C GLU A 88 -17.18 0.39 -6.50
N VAL A 89 -16.90 1.33 -5.59
CA VAL A 89 -15.88 2.36 -5.78
C VAL A 89 -14.62 2.05 -4.96
N PRO A 90 -13.41 2.21 -5.53
CA PRO A 90 -12.16 2.10 -4.77
C PRO A 90 -12.19 2.92 -3.49
N THR A 91 -11.85 2.30 -2.36
CA THR A 91 -11.91 2.96 -1.06
C THR A 91 -10.60 3.69 -0.77
N PRO A 92 -10.63 5.00 -0.49
CA PRO A 92 -9.43 5.73 -0.12
C PRO A 92 -8.93 5.30 1.26
N VAL A 93 -7.62 5.32 1.43
CA VAL A 93 -6.93 5.15 2.70
C VAL A 93 -6.47 6.52 3.19
N GLN A 94 -6.60 6.77 4.49
CA GLN A 94 -6.12 8.00 5.10
C GLN A 94 -4.59 8.10 5.03
N ASP A 95 -4.06 9.29 4.77
CA ASP A 95 -2.62 9.57 4.77
C ASP A 95 -1.94 9.15 6.08
N SER A 96 -2.64 9.31 7.21
CA SER A 96 -2.16 8.91 8.53
C SER A 96 -1.78 7.43 8.63
N VAL A 97 -2.53 6.55 7.94
CA VAL A 97 -2.27 5.10 7.91
C VAL A 97 -0.99 4.83 7.13
N VAL A 98 -0.86 5.39 5.93
CA VAL A 98 0.34 5.20 5.10
C VAL A 98 1.56 5.82 5.77
N TYR A 99 1.40 6.99 6.39
CA TYR A 99 2.44 7.64 7.18
C TYR A 99 2.90 6.77 8.34
N LEU A 100 1.99 6.17 9.12
CA LEU A 100 2.34 5.30 10.24
C LEU A 100 3.13 4.07 9.79
N ILE A 101 2.72 3.45 8.67
CA ILE A 101 3.44 2.29 8.11
C ILE A 101 4.83 2.70 7.64
N ARG A 102 4.97 3.84 6.94
CA ARG A 102 6.26 4.38 6.51
C ARG A 102 7.17 4.73 7.68
N ALA A 103 6.63 5.34 8.74
CA ALA A 103 7.37 5.68 9.95
C ALA A 103 7.90 4.43 10.67
N SER A 104 7.19 3.30 10.54
CA SER A 104 7.61 1.99 11.07
C SER A 104 8.66 1.29 10.20
N ALA A 105 8.95 1.83 9.01
CA ALA A 105 9.83 1.26 7.99
C ALA A 105 10.91 2.26 7.56
N PRO A 106 11.86 2.65 8.43
CA PRO A 106 12.83 3.73 8.14
C PRO A 106 13.68 3.50 6.88
N ASN A 107 13.86 2.25 6.46
CA ASN A 107 14.58 1.88 5.22
C ASN A 107 13.66 1.17 4.20
N GLY A 108 12.35 1.40 4.26
CA GLY A 108 11.34 0.70 3.45
C GLY A 108 11.03 -0.73 3.92
N VAL A 109 11.75 -1.22 4.94
CA VAL A 109 11.56 -2.54 5.54
C VAL A 109 11.29 -2.38 7.04
N ILE A 110 10.17 -2.93 7.49
CA ILE A 110 9.85 -3.09 8.90
C ILE A 110 10.70 -4.21 9.48
N ARG A 111 11.35 -3.94 10.61
CA ARG A 111 12.07 -4.97 11.37
C ARG A 111 11.24 -5.29 12.61
N PRO A 112 10.69 -6.50 12.73
CA PRO A 112 10.02 -6.90 13.95
C PRO A 112 11.02 -6.79 15.11
N LEU A 113 10.59 -6.15 16.19
CA LEU A 113 11.22 -6.40 17.49
C LEU A 113 11.09 -7.89 17.76
N ALA A 114 12.08 -8.51 18.41
CA ALA A 114 12.16 -9.95 18.69
C ALA A 114 10.77 -10.56 19.03
N PRO A 115 10.50 -11.84 18.69
CA PRO A 115 9.19 -12.44 18.84
C PRO A 115 8.61 -12.11 20.20
N PHE A 116 7.37 -11.63 20.21
CA PHE A 116 6.60 -11.49 21.44
C PHE A 116 6.58 -12.86 22.09
N ARG A 117 7.40 -13.03 23.12
CA ARG A 117 7.43 -14.24 23.94
C ARG A 117 6.11 -14.22 24.70
N LEU A 118 5.16 -15.03 24.24
CA LEU A 118 3.94 -15.33 24.96
C LEU A 118 4.31 -16.44 25.93
N ASP A 119 4.74 -16.03 27.12
CA ASP A 119 4.95 -16.93 28.25
C ASP A 119 3.56 -17.20 28.86
N TRP A 120 2.86 -18.25 28.41
CA TRP A 120 1.63 -18.78 29.02
C TRP A 120 1.76 -20.29 29.22
#